data_AF-A0A4R9AHC0-F1
#
_entry.id   AF-A0A4R9AHC0-F1
#
_cell.length_a   1.000
_cell.length_b   1.000
_cell.length_c   1.000
_cell.angle_alpha   90.00
_cell.angle_beta   90.00
_cell.angle_gamma   90.00
#
_symmetry.space_group_name_H-M   'P 1'
#
loop_
_entity.id
_entity.type
_entity.pdbx_description
1 polymer ?
#
loop_
_entity_poly.entity_id
_entity_poly.type
_entity_poly.pdbx_seq_one_letter_code
_entity_poly.pdbx_strand_id
1 'polypeptide(L)'
;MTTSTPTRGPSGRRARVTAGEPAAALASAPLSPAAAATPPPATTAPATAPADEPPTALGFEVGRTTLQATQPGSPKRALESGGDVLPELDEAPTKKRSVLLHPAFLVSVGLTLLAIVGLVVWLVIGAQNSQAAATSASVTTTAANVHVTWDGPDVPYALFVVGGPGGDVLDVSQLVTGREAWIPRAALLIDDASCIVVRPAADDDDRAVSLDQADLDAQGASSACVADSAP
;
A
#
# COMPACT_ATOMS: atom_id res chain seq x y z
N MET A 1 -1.43 27.70 -63.30
CA MET A 1 -1.84 26.43 -63.94
C MET A 1 -1.15 25.30 -63.17
N THR A 2 -1.62 24.93 -61.98
CA THR A 2 -2.60 23.87 -61.67
C THR A 2 -2.26 22.51 -62.28
N THR A 3 -1.82 21.56 -61.44
CA THR A 3 -2.61 20.34 -61.12
C THR A 3 -1.99 19.61 -59.92
N SER A 4 -2.76 19.57 -58.83
CA SER A 4 -2.53 18.75 -57.64
C SER A 4 -3.17 17.37 -57.85
N THR A 5 -2.51 16.31 -57.38
CA THR A 5 -3.09 14.96 -57.32
C THR A 5 -3.21 14.53 -55.85
N PRO A 6 -4.42 14.25 -55.34
CA PRO A 6 -4.60 13.63 -54.03
C PRO A 6 -4.82 12.12 -54.19
N THR A 7 -4.09 11.30 -53.43
CA THR A 7 -4.35 9.86 -53.33
C THR A 7 -4.83 9.49 -51.93
N ARG A 8 -6.06 8.98 -51.89
CA ARG A 8 -6.85 8.44 -50.78
C ARG A 8 -6.10 7.40 -49.91
N GLY A 9 -6.20 7.55 -48.59
CA GLY A 9 -6.59 6.44 -47.70
C GLY A 9 -8.12 6.44 -47.50
N PRO A 10 -8.72 5.64 -46.61
CA PRO A 10 -8.20 4.54 -45.78
C PRO A 10 -8.99 3.23 -45.96
N SER A 11 -8.41 2.07 -45.61
CA SER A 11 -9.18 0.83 -45.46
C SER A 11 -8.97 0.25 -44.07
N GLY A 12 -9.85 0.65 -43.15
CA GLY A 12 -10.02 0.00 -41.86
C GLY A 12 -10.58 -1.42 -42.06
N ARG A 13 -9.82 -2.43 -41.63
CA ARG A 13 -10.35 -3.78 -41.42
C ARG A 13 -10.65 -3.95 -39.94
N ARG A 14 -11.94 -3.94 -39.61
CA ARG A 14 -12.44 -4.50 -38.36
C ARG A 14 -12.39 -6.02 -38.47
N ALA A 15 -11.54 -6.67 -37.67
CA ALA A 15 -11.62 -8.11 -37.49
C ALA A 15 -12.75 -8.42 -36.50
N ARG A 16 -13.64 -9.32 -36.93
CA ARG A 16 -14.82 -9.77 -36.19
C ARG A 16 -14.41 -11.04 -35.44
N VAL A 17 -14.51 -11.00 -34.11
CA VAL A 17 -14.24 -12.15 -33.23
C VAL A 17 -15.32 -13.20 -33.46
N THR A 18 -14.93 -14.37 -33.97
CA THR A 18 -15.73 -15.60 -33.90
C THR A 18 -15.37 -16.33 -32.62
N ALA A 19 -16.36 -16.46 -31.74
CA ALA A 19 -16.29 -17.29 -30.55
C ALA A 19 -16.07 -18.76 -30.96
N GLY A 20 -14.89 -19.28 -30.63
CA GLY A 20 -14.54 -20.69 -30.69
C GLY A 20 -14.49 -21.26 -29.27
N GLU A 21 -15.34 -22.25 -29.05
CA GLU A 21 -15.55 -23.06 -27.84
C GLU A 21 -14.25 -23.65 -27.27
N PRO A 22 -14.01 -23.63 -25.94
CA PRO A 22 -12.84 -24.29 -25.36
C PRO A 22 -13.09 -25.79 -25.13
N ALA A 23 -12.33 -26.61 -25.86
CA ALA A 23 -12.21 -28.04 -25.60
C ALA A 23 -11.16 -28.33 -24.51
N ALA A 24 -11.59 -29.11 -23.52
CA ALA A 24 -10.82 -30.04 -22.68
C ALA A 24 -9.62 -29.50 -21.88
N ALA A 25 -9.89 -29.26 -20.60
CA ALA A 25 -8.90 -29.16 -19.53
C ALA A 25 -8.11 -30.47 -19.35
N LEU A 26 -6.79 -30.40 -19.47
CA LEU A 26 -5.85 -31.36 -18.88
C LEU A 26 -5.16 -30.67 -17.71
N ALA A 27 -5.72 -30.85 -16.52
CA ALA A 27 -5.14 -30.40 -15.26
C ALA A 27 -3.94 -31.30 -14.90
N SER A 28 -2.74 -30.73 -14.94
CA SER A 28 -1.56 -31.31 -14.28
C SER A 28 -1.39 -30.61 -12.93
N ALA A 29 -1.79 -31.31 -11.85
CA ALA A 29 -1.59 -30.85 -10.49
C ALA A 29 -0.12 -31.03 -10.06
N PRO A 30 0.55 -30.03 -9.44
CA PRO A 30 1.76 -30.28 -8.69
C PRO A 30 1.42 -30.90 -7.33
N LEU A 31 2.05 -32.04 -7.01
CA LEU A 31 2.05 -32.62 -5.67
C LEU A 31 2.78 -31.69 -4.69
N SER A 32 2.04 -31.07 -3.76
CA SER A 32 2.62 -30.45 -2.57
C SER A 32 2.93 -31.52 -1.51
N PRO A 33 4.09 -31.46 -0.82
CA PRO A 33 4.33 -32.28 0.36
C PRO A 33 3.49 -31.78 1.54
N ALA A 34 2.89 -32.74 2.27
CA ALA A 34 2.04 -32.52 3.42
C ALA A 34 2.78 -31.80 4.57
N ALA A 35 2.34 -30.59 4.89
CA ALA A 35 2.66 -29.95 6.17
C ALA A 35 1.82 -30.61 7.26
N ALA A 36 2.48 -31.13 8.30
CA ALA A 36 1.84 -31.69 9.47
C ALA A 36 1.07 -30.58 10.22
N ALA A 37 -0.24 -30.81 10.42
CA ALA A 37 -1.12 -29.92 11.16
C ALA A 37 -0.94 -30.11 12.68
N THR A 38 -0.55 -29.06 13.38
CA THR A 38 -0.57 -28.96 14.85
C THR A 38 -2.01 -28.66 15.30
N PRO A 39 -2.57 -29.33 16.34
CA PRO A 39 -3.91 -29.03 16.83
C PRO A 39 -3.94 -27.68 17.59
N PRO A 40 -5.08 -26.95 17.57
CA PRO A 40 -5.24 -25.69 18.30
C PRO A 40 -5.44 -25.93 19.82
N PRO A 41 -5.00 -25.00 20.69
CA PRO A 41 -5.36 -25.03 22.10
C PRO A 41 -6.84 -24.66 22.31
N ALA A 42 -7.47 -25.33 23.28
CA ALA A 42 -8.89 -25.21 23.61
C ALA A 42 -9.26 -23.83 24.19
N THR A 43 -10.38 -23.28 23.68
CA THR A 43 -11.09 -22.11 24.20
C THR A 43 -11.74 -22.43 25.54
N THR A 44 -11.39 -21.69 26.60
CA THR A 44 -12.11 -21.72 27.89
C THR A 44 -13.22 -20.66 27.87
N ALA A 45 -14.47 -21.09 28.02
CA ALA A 45 -15.64 -20.25 28.18
C ALA A 45 -15.76 -19.71 29.63
N PRO A 46 -16.48 -18.59 29.86
CA PRO A 46 -16.46 -17.84 31.12
C PRO A 46 -17.31 -18.52 32.22
N ALA A 47 -16.75 -18.60 33.43
CA ALA A 47 -17.46 -19.02 34.62
C ALA A 47 -18.32 -17.86 35.17
N THR A 48 -19.62 -18.11 35.27
CA THR A 48 -20.64 -17.29 35.93
C THR A 48 -20.32 -17.11 37.42
N ALA A 49 -20.27 -15.87 37.90
CA ALA A 49 -20.19 -15.55 39.32
C ALA A 49 -21.56 -15.75 40.00
N PRO A 50 -21.67 -16.50 41.11
CA PRO A 50 -22.84 -16.44 41.98
C PRO A 50 -22.80 -15.19 42.86
N ALA A 51 -23.99 -14.69 43.17
CA ALA A 51 -24.29 -13.45 43.87
C ALA A 51 -24.13 -13.50 45.40
N ASP A 52 -24.07 -12.29 45.98
CA ASP A 52 -24.33 -11.91 47.38
C ASP A 52 -23.43 -12.49 48.49
N GLU A 53 -22.40 -11.73 48.88
CA GLU A 53 -21.84 -11.76 50.23
C GLU A 53 -22.25 -10.49 51.01
N PRO A 54 -22.74 -10.61 52.26
CA PRO A 54 -23.05 -9.47 53.11
C PRO A 54 -21.78 -8.74 53.56
N PRO A 55 -21.84 -7.44 53.91
CA PRO A 55 -20.66 -6.66 54.26
C PRO A 55 -20.00 -7.22 55.54
N THR A 56 -18.80 -7.77 55.38
CA THR A 56 -17.93 -8.21 56.47
C THR A 56 -17.59 -7.02 57.37
N ALA A 57 -18.21 -6.99 58.55
CA ALA A 57 -17.92 -6.03 59.61
C ALA A 57 -16.52 -6.31 60.18
N LEU A 58 -15.56 -5.46 59.81
CA LEU A 58 -14.19 -5.52 60.32
C LEU A 58 -14.17 -5.11 61.81
N GLY A 59 -13.58 -5.94 62.68
CA GLY A 59 -13.17 -5.54 64.03
C GLY A 59 -13.81 -6.25 65.24
N PHE A 60 -14.44 -7.42 65.07
CA PHE A 60 -15.04 -8.18 66.19
C PHE A 60 -14.27 -9.46 66.55
N GLU A 61 -12.94 -9.38 66.60
CA GLU A 61 -12.11 -10.47 67.14
C GLU A 61 -11.87 -10.30 68.64
N VAL A 62 -11.95 -11.41 69.39
CA VAL A 62 -11.69 -11.47 70.83
C VAL A 62 -10.22 -11.14 71.08
N GLY A 63 -9.94 -9.98 71.69
CA GLY A 63 -8.58 -9.53 72.04
C GLY A 63 -8.14 -8.18 71.47
N ARG A 64 -9.00 -7.45 70.75
CA ARG A 64 -8.74 -6.05 70.34
C ARG A 64 -9.64 -5.05 71.06
N THR A 65 -9.11 -3.85 71.32
CA THR A 65 -9.84 -2.74 71.94
C THR A 65 -10.94 -2.24 71.01
N THR A 66 -12.18 -2.59 71.33
CA THR A 66 -13.38 -2.06 70.67
C THR A 66 -13.53 -0.57 71.04
N LEU A 67 -13.76 0.30 70.05
CA LEU A 67 -14.29 1.64 70.29
C LEU A 67 -15.68 1.47 70.93
N GLN A 68 -15.74 1.58 72.26
CA GLN A 68 -16.98 1.45 73.01
C GLN A 68 -17.97 2.50 72.50
N ALA A 69 -19.01 2.01 71.83
CA ALA A 69 -20.28 2.70 71.77
C ALA A 69 -20.68 3.04 73.22
N THR A 70 -20.81 4.34 73.45
CA THR A 70 -20.97 5.02 74.72
C THR A 70 -21.98 4.33 75.65
N GLN A 71 -21.49 3.84 76.79
CA GLN A 71 -22.28 3.38 77.93
C GLN A 71 -23.29 4.49 78.35
N PRO A 72 -24.58 4.18 78.58
CA PRO A 72 -25.51 5.15 79.17
C PRO A 72 -25.06 5.44 80.61
N GLY A 73 -24.58 6.66 80.87
CA GLY A 73 -24.13 7.10 82.19
C GLY A 73 -22.73 7.73 82.26
N SER A 74 -21.96 7.73 81.17
CA SER A 74 -20.69 8.46 81.13
C SER A 74 -20.91 9.95 80.77
N PRO A 75 -20.23 10.90 81.45
CA PRO A 75 -20.52 12.32 81.33
C PRO A 75 -20.26 12.80 79.90
N LYS A 76 -21.30 13.39 79.29
CA LYS A 76 -21.23 14.08 78.01
C LYS A 76 -20.18 15.18 78.12
N ARG A 77 -19.03 14.99 77.48
CA ARG A 77 -18.05 16.05 77.28
C ARG A 77 -18.74 17.14 76.46
N ALA A 78 -18.92 18.31 77.07
CA ALA A 78 -19.55 19.45 76.43
C ALA A 78 -18.80 19.79 75.13
N LEU A 79 -19.50 19.73 74.00
CA LEU A 79 -19.06 20.25 72.72
C LEU A 79 -19.21 21.78 72.72
N GLU A 80 -18.49 22.45 73.61
CA GLU A 80 -18.34 23.90 73.54
C GLU A 80 -16.88 24.27 73.77
N SER A 81 -16.20 24.51 72.65
CA SER A 81 -15.04 25.38 72.47
C SER A 81 -14.53 25.10 71.06
N GLY A 82 -14.39 26.05 70.15
CA GLY A 82 -14.68 27.46 70.14
C GLY A 82 -14.69 27.85 68.67
N GLY A 83 -15.17 29.05 68.39
CA GLY A 83 -15.16 29.60 67.05
C GLY A 83 -13.76 29.52 66.45
N ASP A 84 -13.65 28.81 65.34
CA ASP A 84 -12.91 29.35 64.22
C ASP A 84 -13.69 28.97 62.97
N VAL A 85 -14.07 30.02 62.26
CA VAL A 85 -14.73 29.94 60.98
C VAL A 85 -13.79 29.12 60.12
N LEU A 86 -14.22 27.91 59.69
CA LEU A 86 -13.56 27.23 58.59
C LEU A 86 -13.45 28.30 57.50
N PRO A 87 -12.24 28.77 57.15
CA PRO A 87 -12.10 29.74 56.07
C PRO A 87 -12.87 29.16 54.91
N GLU A 88 -13.70 29.99 54.25
CA GLU A 88 -14.23 29.72 52.93
C GLU A 88 -13.26 28.79 52.23
N LEU A 89 -13.72 27.57 51.90
CA LEU A 89 -12.94 26.62 51.12
C LEU A 89 -12.53 27.42 49.88
N ASP A 90 -11.35 28.03 49.93
CA ASP A 90 -10.78 28.79 48.83
C ASP A 90 -10.75 27.76 47.72
N GLU A 91 -11.70 27.88 46.80
CA GLU A 91 -11.87 27.06 45.61
C GLU A 91 -10.47 26.93 45.04
N ALA A 92 -9.82 25.80 45.31
CA ALA A 92 -8.38 25.67 45.13
C ALA A 92 -8.14 26.08 43.69
N PRO A 93 -7.40 27.18 43.40
CA PRO A 93 -7.41 27.76 42.08
C PRO A 93 -6.99 26.64 41.15
N THR A 94 -7.91 26.19 40.29
CA THR A 94 -7.62 25.15 39.32
C THR A 94 -6.63 25.79 38.36
N LYS A 95 -5.37 25.77 38.77
CA LYS A 95 -4.25 26.32 38.04
C LYS A 95 -4.28 25.49 36.78
N LYS A 96 -4.80 26.05 35.69
CA LYS A 96 -4.83 25.41 34.37
C LYS A 96 -3.39 24.99 34.12
N ARG A 97 -3.08 23.73 34.42
CA ARG A 97 -1.74 23.19 34.19
C ARG A 97 -1.62 23.27 32.69
N SER A 98 -0.72 24.14 32.24
CA SER A 98 -0.52 24.39 30.84
C SER A 98 -0.21 23.06 30.18
N VAL A 99 -1.16 22.57 29.38
CA VAL A 99 -1.05 21.27 28.69
C VAL A 99 0.15 21.28 27.74
N LEU A 100 0.60 22.48 27.34
CA LEU A 100 1.79 22.75 26.54
C LEU A 100 3.12 22.32 27.20
N LEU A 101 3.16 22.13 28.53
CA LEU A 101 4.37 21.71 29.24
C LEU A 101 4.42 20.20 29.50
N HIS A 102 3.42 19.43 29.04
CA HIS A 102 3.52 17.98 29.11
C HIS A 102 4.50 17.49 28.05
N PRO A 103 5.57 16.77 28.42
CA PRO A 103 6.57 16.27 27.46
C PRO A 103 5.93 15.39 26.39
N ALA A 104 4.86 14.65 26.73
CA ALA A 104 4.09 13.86 25.76
C ALA A 104 3.41 14.72 24.67
N PHE A 105 2.94 15.92 25.00
CA PHE A 105 2.30 16.82 24.03
C PHE A 105 3.32 17.36 23.01
N LEU A 106 4.52 17.72 23.46
CA LEU A 106 5.60 18.19 22.57
C LEU A 106 6.07 17.10 21.62
N VAL A 107 6.21 15.87 22.11
CA VAL A 107 6.57 14.71 21.27
C VAL A 107 5.47 14.43 20.24
N SER A 108 4.20 14.47 20.66
CA SER A 108 3.07 14.27 19.75
C SER A 108 3.09 15.32 18.64
N VAL A 109 3.14 16.62 18.97
CA VAL A 109 3.16 17.70 17.98
C VAL A 109 4.38 17.58 17.05
N GLY A 110 5.56 17.27 17.62
CA GLY A 110 6.78 17.06 16.84
C GLY A 110 6.65 15.92 15.84
N LEU A 111 6.10 14.77 16.27
CA LEU A 111 5.88 13.62 15.41
C LEU A 111 4.87 13.94 14.30
N THR A 112 3.78 14.65 14.61
CA THR A 112 2.79 15.05 13.59
C THR A 112 3.42 15.97 12.56
N LEU A 113 4.27 16.91 12.99
CA LEU A 113 4.98 17.82 12.09
C LEU A 113 5.95 17.04 11.19
N LEU A 114 6.68 16.07 11.75
CA LEU A 114 7.55 15.17 11.00
C LEU A 114 6.78 14.32 9.99
N ALA A 115 5.62 13.81 10.37
CA ALA A 115 4.74 13.05 9.47
C ALA A 115 4.23 13.92 8.32
N ILE A 116 3.84 15.17 8.59
CA ILE A 116 3.43 16.13 7.55
C ILE A 116 4.59 16.43 6.60
N VAL A 117 5.79 16.71 7.13
CA VAL A 117 6.97 16.94 6.30
C VAL A 117 7.29 15.72 5.46
N GLY A 118 7.24 14.51 6.03
CA GLY A 118 7.42 13.26 5.31
C GLY A 118 6.41 13.08 4.18
N LEU A 119 5.12 13.34 4.44
CA LEU A 119 4.05 13.30 3.44
C LEU A 119 4.30 14.32 2.32
N VAL A 120 4.68 15.56 2.65
CA VAL A 120 4.96 16.60 1.66
C VAL A 120 6.15 16.22 0.80
N VAL A 121 7.25 15.74 1.39
CA VAL A 121 8.42 15.26 0.64
C VAL A 121 8.03 14.10 -0.27
N TRP A 122 7.26 13.14 0.23
CA TRP A 122 6.77 12.02 -0.57
C TRP A 122 5.91 12.47 -1.75
N LEU A 123 4.97 13.41 -1.53
CA LEU A 123 4.15 13.99 -2.58
C LEU A 123 4.97 14.78 -3.60
N VAL A 124 5.99 15.52 -3.18
CA VAL A 124 6.86 16.29 -4.09
C VAL A 124 7.70 15.34 -4.95
N ILE A 125 8.23 14.25 -4.38
CA ILE A 125 8.94 13.23 -5.14
C ILE A 125 7.99 12.53 -6.12
N GLY A 126 6.79 12.15 -5.67
CA GLY A 126 5.75 11.55 -6.51
C GLY A 126 5.29 12.49 -7.64
N ALA A 127 5.12 13.78 -7.37
CA ALA A 127 4.72 14.77 -8.36
C ALA A 127 5.81 15.02 -9.42
N GLN A 128 7.09 14.94 -9.06
CA GLN A 128 8.17 15.02 -10.06
C GLN A 128 8.26 13.76 -10.92
N ASN A 129 7.82 12.60 -10.41
CA ASN A 129 7.72 11.37 -11.18
C ASN A 129 6.55 11.35 -12.20
N SER A 130 5.62 12.32 -12.17
CA SER A 130 4.51 12.37 -13.13
C SER A 130 4.95 12.73 -14.56
N GLN A 131 6.24 13.04 -14.78
CA GLN A 131 6.85 13.24 -16.09
C GLN A 131 7.88 12.15 -16.41
N ALA A 132 7.88 11.03 -15.69
CA ALA A 132 8.70 9.91 -16.10
C ALA A 132 8.29 9.51 -17.52
N ALA A 133 9.26 9.52 -18.42
CA ALA A 133 9.07 9.14 -19.80
C ALA A 133 10.29 8.35 -20.23
N ALA A 134 10.03 7.21 -20.86
CA ALA A 134 11.05 6.51 -21.61
C ALA A 134 11.31 7.28 -22.91
N THR A 135 12.58 7.44 -23.25
CA THR A 135 13.03 8.05 -24.49
C THR A 135 14.01 7.13 -25.19
N SER A 136 14.22 7.34 -26.49
CA SER A 136 15.30 6.69 -27.25
C SER A 136 15.34 5.16 -27.11
N ALA A 137 14.18 4.49 -27.11
CA ALA A 137 14.15 3.03 -27.16
C ALA A 137 14.91 2.54 -28.40
N SER A 138 15.83 1.62 -28.20
CA SER A 138 16.64 1.02 -29.26
C SER A 138 16.72 -0.48 -29.08
N VAL A 139 16.83 -1.17 -30.20
CA VAL A 139 16.85 -2.64 -30.27
C VAL A 139 18.12 -3.06 -30.95
N THR A 140 18.85 -3.99 -30.32
CA THR A 140 20.01 -4.67 -30.89
C THR A 140 19.69 -6.15 -30.95
N THR A 141 19.76 -6.73 -32.15
CA THR A 141 19.39 -8.12 -32.36
C THR A 141 20.64 -8.98 -32.48
N THR A 142 20.72 -10.02 -31.66
CA THR A 142 21.76 -11.05 -31.77
C THR A 142 21.14 -12.39 -32.20
N ALA A 143 21.97 -13.39 -32.51
CA ALA A 143 21.49 -14.72 -32.86
C ALA A 143 20.65 -15.39 -31.75
N ALA A 144 20.93 -15.08 -30.48
CA ALA A 144 20.28 -15.72 -29.33
C ALA A 144 19.25 -14.83 -28.62
N ASN A 145 19.50 -13.52 -28.58
CA ASN A 145 18.72 -12.57 -27.78
C ASN A 145 18.41 -11.30 -28.56
N VAL A 146 17.29 -10.67 -28.22
CA VAL A 146 16.98 -9.28 -28.55
C VAL A 146 17.27 -8.45 -27.31
N HIS A 147 18.21 -7.52 -27.41
CA HIS A 147 18.55 -6.58 -26.35
C HIS A 147 17.86 -5.26 -26.63
N VAL A 148 17.09 -4.80 -25.66
CA VAL A 148 16.35 -3.53 -25.72
C VAL A 148 16.94 -2.60 -24.68
N THR A 149 17.25 -1.37 -25.08
CA THR A 149 17.74 -0.32 -24.18
C THR A 149 16.93 0.94 -24.37
N TRP A 150 16.77 1.72 -23.31
CA TRP A 150 16.08 3.02 -23.36
C TRP A 150 16.70 4.00 -22.37
N ASP A 151 16.43 5.28 -22.58
CA ASP A 151 16.76 6.34 -21.64
C ASP A 151 15.51 6.80 -20.88
N GLY A 152 15.74 7.48 -19.76
CA GLY A 152 14.68 7.97 -18.89
C GLY A 152 15.14 8.04 -17.43
N PRO A 153 14.30 8.55 -16.53
CA PRO A 153 14.58 8.57 -15.09
C PRO A 153 14.64 7.16 -14.49
N ASP A 154 15.23 7.05 -13.30
CA ASP A 154 15.36 5.80 -12.53
C ASP A 154 14.04 5.45 -11.82
N VAL A 155 13.10 4.97 -12.61
CA VAL A 155 11.79 4.48 -12.16
C VAL A 155 11.56 3.06 -12.69
N PRO A 156 10.63 2.28 -12.11
CA PRO A 156 10.25 1.01 -12.69
C PRO A 156 9.63 1.22 -14.08
N TYR A 157 10.01 0.38 -15.05
CA TYR A 157 9.46 0.39 -16.41
C TYR A 157 8.70 -0.90 -16.69
N ALA A 158 7.60 -0.76 -17.43
CA ALA A 158 6.87 -1.86 -18.04
C ALA A 158 7.27 -1.99 -19.51
N LEU A 159 7.40 -3.22 -20.00
CA LEU A 159 7.85 -3.56 -21.34
C LEU A 159 6.83 -4.48 -22.01
N PHE A 160 6.36 -4.08 -23.19
CA PHE A 160 5.37 -4.83 -23.95
C PHE A 160 5.91 -5.16 -25.34
N VAL A 161 5.65 -6.38 -25.81
CA VAL A 161 5.87 -6.79 -27.20
C VAL A 161 4.54 -6.74 -27.94
N VAL A 162 4.52 -6.07 -29.09
CA VAL A 162 3.34 -5.88 -29.95
C VAL A 162 3.56 -6.60 -31.26
N GLY A 163 2.55 -7.37 -31.70
CA GLY A 163 2.56 -8.04 -33.00
C GLY A 163 3.53 -9.22 -33.12
N GLY A 164 3.86 -9.86 -31.99
CA GLY A 164 4.76 -11.01 -31.94
C GLY A 164 4.05 -12.38 -31.91
N PRO A 165 4.81 -13.48 -31.85
CA PRO A 165 4.27 -14.84 -31.80
C PRO A 165 3.40 -15.13 -30.56
N GLY A 166 3.56 -14.36 -29.48
CA GLY A 166 2.78 -14.46 -28.25
C GLY A 166 1.40 -13.79 -28.28
N GLY A 167 1.01 -13.13 -29.39
CA GLY A 167 -0.27 -12.44 -29.55
C GLY A 167 -0.13 -10.96 -29.92
N ASP A 168 -1.25 -10.24 -29.90
CA ASP A 168 -1.29 -8.82 -30.30
C ASP A 168 -0.47 -7.93 -29.36
N VAL A 169 -0.54 -8.18 -28.06
CA VAL A 169 0.25 -7.51 -27.01
C VAL A 169 0.63 -8.53 -25.95
N LEU A 170 1.91 -8.57 -25.60
CA LEU A 170 2.48 -9.46 -24.58
C LEU A 170 3.28 -8.63 -23.58
N ASP A 171 2.97 -8.79 -22.29
CA ASP A 171 3.75 -8.19 -21.21
C ASP A 171 5.01 -9.02 -20.92
N VAL A 172 6.17 -8.38 -21.03
CA VAL A 172 7.50 -8.94 -20.75
C VAL A 172 8.25 -8.12 -19.70
N SER A 173 7.54 -7.33 -18.89
CA SER A 173 8.11 -6.46 -17.85
C SER A 173 8.95 -7.23 -16.82
N GLN A 174 8.70 -8.54 -16.66
CA GLN A 174 9.48 -9.45 -15.82
C GLN A 174 10.96 -9.59 -16.27
N LEU A 175 11.26 -9.29 -17.54
CA LEU A 175 12.60 -9.37 -18.12
C LEU A 175 13.37 -8.05 -18.01
N VAL A 176 12.74 -6.99 -17.48
CA VAL A 176 13.36 -5.67 -17.34
C VAL A 176 14.36 -5.68 -16.20
N THR A 177 15.58 -5.24 -16.51
CA THR A 177 16.68 -5.07 -15.55
C THR A 177 17.20 -3.64 -15.65
N GLY A 178 16.67 -2.75 -14.80
CA GLY A 178 17.01 -1.32 -14.84
C GLY A 178 16.44 -0.64 -16.09
N ARG A 179 17.32 -0.21 -17.01
CA ARG A 179 16.97 0.50 -18.26
C ARG A 179 17.22 -0.33 -19.52
N GLU A 180 17.28 -1.64 -19.34
CA GLU A 180 17.44 -2.59 -20.43
C GLU A 180 16.63 -3.86 -20.18
N ALA A 181 16.40 -4.61 -21.25
CA ALA A 181 15.78 -5.92 -21.18
C ALA A 181 16.44 -6.87 -22.19
N TRP A 182 16.60 -8.12 -21.77
CA TRP A 182 17.18 -9.18 -22.58
C TRP A 182 16.09 -10.23 -22.85
N ILE A 183 15.62 -10.29 -24.11
CA ILE A 183 14.54 -11.19 -24.51
C ILE A 183 15.14 -12.38 -25.30
N PRO A 184 15.10 -13.60 -24.76
CA PRO A 184 15.61 -14.77 -25.47
C PRO A 184 14.74 -15.10 -26.68
N ARG A 185 15.33 -15.20 -27.87
CA ARG A 185 14.61 -15.56 -29.10
C ARG A 185 14.08 -16.99 -29.06
N ALA A 186 14.78 -17.88 -28.35
CA ALA A 186 14.36 -19.26 -28.15
C ALA A 186 13.05 -19.41 -27.37
N ALA A 187 12.64 -18.39 -26.62
CA ALA A 187 11.38 -18.38 -25.88
C ALA A 187 10.16 -18.07 -26.77
N LEU A 188 10.37 -17.70 -28.04
CA LEU A 188 9.30 -17.33 -28.98
C LEU A 188 8.35 -16.26 -28.41
N LEU A 189 8.91 -15.28 -27.70
CA LEU A 189 8.18 -14.11 -27.19
C LEU A 189 8.25 -12.94 -28.19
N ILE A 190 9.24 -12.96 -29.07
CA ILE A 190 9.57 -11.88 -30.00
C ILE A 190 10.13 -12.46 -31.30
N ASP A 191 9.79 -11.84 -32.42
CA ASP A 191 10.29 -12.15 -33.76
C ASP A 191 10.70 -10.88 -34.51
N ASP A 192 11.12 -11.02 -35.77
CA ASP A 192 11.62 -9.90 -36.57
C ASP A 192 10.50 -8.91 -36.97
N ALA A 193 9.22 -9.31 -36.87
CA ALA A 193 8.07 -8.45 -37.14
C ALA A 193 7.53 -7.72 -35.90
N SER A 194 8.04 -8.08 -34.72
CA SER A 194 7.58 -7.55 -33.44
C SER A 194 8.07 -6.11 -33.20
N CYS A 195 7.25 -5.31 -32.54
CA CYS A 195 7.64 -4.01 -32.00
C CYS A 195 7.59 -4.04 -30.48
N ILE A 196 8.48 -3.29 -29.84
CA ILE A 196 8.56 -3.19 -28.39
C ILE A 196 8.06 -1.80 -27.99
N VAL A 197 7.25 -1.74 -26.94
CA VAL A 197 6.82 -0.50 -26.28
C VAL A 197 7.31 -0.53 -24.86
N VAL A 198 8.08 0.48 -24.47
CA VAL A 198 8.52 0.68 -23.09
C VAL A 198 7.85 1.92 -22.53
N ARG A 199 7.34 1.83 -21.30
CA ARG A 199 6.72 2.95 -20.59
C ARG A 199 7.02 2.85 -19.10
N PRO A 200 7.00 3.96 -18.35
CA PRO A 200 7.04 3.89 -16.90
C PRO A 200 5.91 2.99 -16.39
N ALA A 201 6.19 2.15 -15.40
CA ALA A 201 5.17 1.36 -14.74
C ALA A 201 4.24 2.32 -14.00
N ALA A 202 2.97 2.36 -14.39
CA ALA A 202 1.93 3.10 -13.70
C ALA A 202 1.14 2.13 -12.80
N ASP A 203 0.50 2.65 -11.76
CA ASP A 203 -0.35 1.83 -10.88
C ASP A 203 -1.58 1.24 -11.60
N ASP A 204 -1.92 1.75 -12.80
CA ASP A 204 -3.00 1.27 -13.66
C ASP A 204 -2.45 0.44 -14.84
N ASP A 205 -2.32 -0.88 -14.63
CA ASP A 205 -1.85 -1.83 -15.64
C ASP A 205 -2.82 -2.00 -16.84
N ASP A 206 -4.07 -1.58 -16.69
CA ASP A 206 -5.13 -1.76 -17.70
C ASP A 206 -5.07 -0.79 -18.89
N ARG A 207 -4.11 0.14 -18.90
CA ARG A 207 -4.00 1.13 -19.98
C ARG A 207 -3.54 0.46 -21.28
N ALA A 208 -4.38 0.57 -22.32
CA ALA A 208 -4.13 -0.03 -23.64
C ALA A 208 -2.76 0.36 -24.21
N VAL A 209 -2.03 -0.63 -24.72
CA VAL A 209 -0.75 -0.45 -25.41
C VAL A 209 -1.04 -0.15 -26.88
N SER A 210 -0.46 0.93 -27.40
CA SER A 210 -0.65 1.41 -28.77
C SER A 210 0.70 1.78 -29.36
N LEU A 211 0.83 1.64 -30.68
CA LEU A 211 1.99 2.11 -31.46
C LEU A 211 1.73 3.48 -32.10
N ASP A 212 0.56 4.09 -31.86
CA ASP A 212 0.30 5.45 -32.31
C ASP A 212 1.16 6.45 -31.54
N GLN A 213 1.82 7.36 -32.24
CA GLN A 213 2.76 8.29 -31.63
C GLN A 213 2.10 9.19 -30.58
N ALA A 214 0.86 9.63 -30.79
CA ALA A 214 0.17 10.48 -29.82
C ALA A 214 -0.15 9.71 -28.53
N ASP A 215 -0.48 8.42 -28.65
CA ASP A 215 -0.71 7.54 -27.51
C ASP A 215 0.60 7.26 -26.75
N LEU A 216 1.71 7.09 -27.46
CA LEU A 216 3.03 6.90 -26.85
C LEU A 216 3.47 8.14 -26.08
N ASP A 217 3.38 9.32 -26.70
CA ASP A 217 3.75 10.60 -26.07
C ASP A 217 2.89 10.88 -24.83
N ALA A 218 1.59 10.61 -24.90
CA ALA A 218 0.67 10.77 -23.76
C ALA A 218 0.98 9.82 -22.60
N GLN A 219 1.65 8.70 -22.86
CA GLN A 219 2.04 7.70 -21.87
C GLN A 219 3.49 7.83 -21.41
N GLY A 220 4.25 8.80 -21.95
CA GLY A 220 5.70 8.84 -21.75
C GLY A 220 6.37 7.56 -22.22
N ALA A 221 5.83 6.93 -23.26
CA ALA A 221 6.31 5.67 -23.80
C ALA A 221 7.22 5.90 -25.01
N SER A 222 8.09 4.94 -25.26
CA SER A 222 8.92 4.90 -26.47
C SER A 222 8.77 3.53 -27.12
N SER A 223 8.78 3.48 -28.45
CA SER A 223 8.66 2.24 -29.21
C SER A 223 9.84 2.03 -30.14
N ALA A 224 10.23 0.78 -30.34
CA ALA A 224 11.23 0.39 -31.33
C ALA A 224 10.89 -0.98 -31.92
N CYS A 225 10.99 -1.12 -33.24
CA CYS A 225 10.68 -2.37 -33.93
C CYS A 225 11.95 -3.17 -34.21
N VAL A 226 11.86 -4.50 -34.10
CA VAL A 226 12.99 -5.40 -34.35
C VAL A 226 13.45 -5.30 -35.81
N ALA A 227 12.51 -5.12 -36.74
CA ALA A 227 12.79 -4.92 -38.16
C ALA A 227 13.69 -3.71 -38.45
N ASP A 228 13.69 -2.69 -37.58
CA ASP A 228 14.48 -1.47 -37.74
C ASP A 228 15.85 -1.54 -37.02
N SER A 229 16.13 -2.67 -36.35
CA SER A 229 17.38 -2.84 -35.61
C SER A 229 18.60 -2.98 -36.52
N ALA A 230 19.73 -2.44 -36.07
CA ALA A 230 21.02 -2.74 -36.68
C ALA A 230 21.48 -4.15 -36.26
N PRO A 231 22.08 -4.93 -37.18
CA PRO A 231 22.69 -6.23 -36.86
C PRO A 231 23.99 -6.12 -36.07
#